data_AF-A0A2V9RVF3-F1
#
_entry.id   AF-A0A2V9RVF3-F1
#
_cell.length_a   1.000
_cell.length_b   1.000
_cell.length_c   1.000
_cell.angle_alpha   90.00
_cell.angle_beta   90.00
_cell.angle_gamma   90.00
#
_symmetry.space_group_name_H-M   'P 1'
#
loop_
_entity.id
_entity.type
_entity.pdbx_description
1 polymer ?
#
loop_
_entity_poly.entity_id
_entity_poly.type
_entity_poly.pdbx_seq_one_letter_code
_entity_poly.pdbx_strand_id
1 'polypeptide(L)'
;MAATEQEKRATRRFALRLPVSVSYGDNGAQESSAQTRDVSARGICFYLDAAIAAGSSIEFTLILPPEITLTESIRVRCKGKVVRVDEGTANGKVAVAAVIDEYEFLSEA
;
A
#
# COMPACT_ATOMS: atom_id res chain seq x y z
N MET A 1 -22.31 -23.99 -22.83
CA MET A 1 -21.13 -24.25 -21.99
C MET A 1 -20.19 -23.06 -22.12
N ALA A 2 -20.46 -21.96 -21.43
CA ALA A 2 -19.60 -20.79 -21.41
C ALA A 2 -18.75 -20.87 -20.15
N ALA A 3 -17.44 -20.92 -20.32
CA ALA A 3 -16.49 -20.95 -19.22
C ALA A 3 -16.76 -19.74 -18.32
N THR A 4 -17.12 -20.01 -17.07
CA THR A 4 -17.04 -19.03 -16.00
C THR A 4 -15.58 -18.58 -15.95
N GLU A 5 -15.33 -17.38 -16.45
CA GLU A 5 -14.05 -16.68 -16.34
C GLU A 5 -13.84 -16.29 -14.87
N GLN A 6 -13.62 -17.32 -14.08
CA GLN A 6 -12.59 -17.38 -13.07
C GLN A 6 -12.43 -16.04 -12.33
N GLU A 7 -13.39 -15.81 -11.44
CA GLU A 7 -13.38 -14.89 -10.31
C GLU A 7 -12.20 -15.25 -9.37
N LYS A 8 -10.96 -15.19 -9.88
CA LYS A 8 -9.71 -15.55 -9.18
C LYS A 8 -8.90 -14.35 -8.73
N ARG A 9 -9.48 -13.14 -8.74
CA ARG A 9 -8.86 -11.97 -8.11
C ARG A 9 -9.84 -11.32 -7.14
N ALA A 10 -10.10 -12.05 -6.06
CA ALA A 10 -10.95 -11.72 -4.91
C ALA A 10 -10.43 -10.55 -4.04
N THR A 11 -10.08 -9.43 -4.66
CA THR A 11 -9.73 -8.22 -3.92
C THR A 11 -9.88 -7.02 -4.85
N ARG A 12 -10.84 -6.14 -4.54
CA ARG A 12 -11.01 -4.88 -5.26
C ARG A 12 -9.72 -4.10 -5.11
N ARG A 13 -9.02 -3.88 -6.22
CA ARG A 13 -7.87 -2.98 -6.26
C ARG A 13 -8.41 -1.58 -6.43
N PHE A 14 -8.24 -0.78 -5.40
CA PHE A 14 -8.55 0.63 -5.49
C PHE A 14 -7.33 1.31 -6.09
N ALA A 15 -7.43 1.69 -7.36
CA ALA A 15 -6.42 2.49 -8.05
C ALA A 15 -6.49 3.94 -7.57
N LEU A 16 -6.21 4.12 -6.28
CA LEU A 16 -6.26 5.40 -5.61
C LEU A 16 -4.84 5.92 -5.46
N ARG A 17 -4.66 7.18 -5.83
CA ARG A 17 -3.43 7.93 -5.56
C ARG A 17 -3.58 8.66 -4.25
N LEU A 18 -3.56 7.90 -3.16
CA LEU A 18 -3.60 8.46 -1.81
C LEU A 18 -2.17 8.67 -1.31
N PRO A 19 -1.92 9.79 -0.61
CA PRO A 19 -0.70 9.95 0.16
C PRO A 19 -0.67 8.88 1.25
N VAL A 20 0.47 8.23 1.39
CA VAL A 20 0.72 7.21 2.41
C VAL A 20 2.06 7.53 3.07
N SER A 21 2.09 7.49 4.40
CA SER A 21 3.36 7.56 5.14
C SER A 21 3.87 6.14 5.30
N VAL A 22 5.06 5.86 4.76
CA VAL A 22 5.69 4.54 4.84
C VAL A 22 6.87 4.64 5.80
N SER A 23 6.85 3.82 6.84
CA SER A 23 7.94 3.63 7.79
C SER A 23 8.69 2.34 7.47
N TYR A 24 9.99 2.42 7.26
CA TYR A 24 10.86 1.31 6.88
C TYR A 24 12.24 1.41 7.56
N GLY A 25 13.05 0.36 7.47
CA GLY A 25 14.34 0.26 8.17
C GLY A 25 14.23 -0.37 9.57
N ASP A 26 15.36 -0.52 10.26
CA ASP A 26 15.42 -1.15 11.59
C ASP A 26 14.46 -0.44 12.56
N ASN A 27 13.38 -1.14 12.93
CA ASN A 27 12.33 -0.65 13.83
C ASN A 27 11.56 0.61 13.36
N GLY A 28 11.50 0.87 12.05
CA GLY A 28 10.79 2.05 11.50
C GLY A 28 11.58 3.36 11.62
N ALA A 29 12.91 3.28 11.69
CA ALA A 29 13.79 4.45 11.80
C ALA A 29 13.70 5.44 10.63
N GLN A 30 13.18 5.03 9.47
CA GLN A 30 12.98 5.91 8.32
C GLN A 30 11.50 6.02 7.99
N GLU A 31 10.98 7.25 8.04
CA GLU A 31 9.64 7.58 7.55
C GLU A 31 9.77 8.34 6.23
N SER A 32 8.98 7.97 5.24
CA SER A 32 8.88 8.71 3.99
C SER A 32 7.45 8.77 3.50
N SER A 33 7.08 9.94 2.98
CA SER A 33 5.82 10.11 2.27
C SER A 33 5.93 9.48 0.89
N ALA A 34 5.05 8.54 0.60
CA ALA A 34 4.92 7.87 -0.69
C ALA A 34 3.52 8.11 -1.27
N GLN A 35 3.35 7.81 -2.55
CA GLN A 35 2.05 7.81 -3.20
C GLN A 35 1.66 6.39 -3.56
N THR A 36 0.52 5.95 -3.05
CA THR A 36 -0.08 4.68 -3.47
C THR A 36 -0.42 4.73 -4.95
N ARG A 37 -0.17 3.63 -5.65
CA ARG A 37 -0.57 3.40 -7.04
C ARG A 37 -1.87 2.61 -7.08
N ASP A 38 -1.86 1.51 -6.35
CA ASP A 38 -2.99 0.62 -6.21
C ASP A 38 -2.91 -0.05 -4.83
N VAL A 39 -4.04 -0.06 -4.12
CA VAL A 39 -4.17 -0.72 -2.82
C VAL A 39 -5.22 -1.81 -2.92
N SER A 40 -5.00 -2.89 -2.20
CA SER A 40 -5.77 -4.11 -2.27
C SER A 40 -5.71 -4.79 -0.90
N ALA A 41 -6.72 -5.59 -0.52
CA ALA A 41 -6.72 -6.20 0.81
C ALA A 41 -5.53 -7.14 1.08
N ARG A 42 -4.83 -7.59 0.03
CA ARG A 42 -3.67 -8.49 0.13
C ARG A 42 -2.33 -7.81 -0.12
N GLY A 43 -2.32 -6.58 -0.61
CA GLY A 43 -1.10 -5.97 -1.11
C GLY A 43 -1.29 -4.52 -1.53
N ILE A 44 -0.20 -3.77 -1.50
CA ILE A 44 -0.13 -2.37 -1.87
C ILE A 44 1.03 -2.16 -2.82
N CYS A 45 0.82 -1.34 -3.85
CA CYS A 45 1.87 -0.81 -4.69
C CYS A 45 1.94 0.70 -4.45
N PHE A 46 3.13 1.24 -4.19
CA PHE A 46 3.35 2.67 -4.04
C PHE A 46 4.65 3.09 -4.71
N TYR A 47 4.78 4.39 -4.97
CA TYR A 47 5.99 4.99 -5.48
C TYR A 47 6.68 5.77 -4.38
N LEU A 48 7.97 5.51 -4.17
CA LEU A 48 8.81 6.32 -3.30
C LEU A 48 10.13 6.70 -3.96
N ASP A 49 10.81 7.67 -3.38
CA ASP A 49 12.10 8.19 -3.85
C ASP A 49 13.31 7.48 -3.21
N ALA A 50 13.07 6.56 -2.28
CA ALA A 50 14.07 5.73 -1.63
C ALA A 50 13.99 4.25 -2.06
N ALA A 51 15.12 3.56 -2.16
CA ALA A 51 15.13 2.13 -2.41
C ALA A 51 14.89 1.37 -1.09
N ILE A 52 13.75 0.69 -0.97
CA ILE A 52 13.51 -0.28 0.12
C ILE A 52 13.94 -1.64 -0.39
N ALA A 53 14.68 -2.42 0.40
CA ALA A 53 15.06 -3.78 0.01
C ALA A 53 13.84 -4.72 -0.07
N ALA A 54 13.82 -5.58 -1.09
CA ALA A 54 12.85 -6.67 -1.15
C ALA A 54 13.06 -7.60 0.06
N GLY A 55 11.96 -7.95 0.72
CA GLY A 55 11.97 -8.72 1.96
C GLY A 55 12.02 -7.87 3.24
N SER A 56 12.14 -6.55 3.15
CA SER A 56 12.05 -5.69 4.33
C SER A 56 10.62 -5.59 4.85
N SER A 57 10.46 -5.64 6.16
CA SER A 57 9.22 -5.27 6.84
C SER A 57 9.01 -3.77 6.73
N ILE A 58 7.79 -3.38 6.37
CA ILE A 58 7.39 -1.99 6.27
C ILE A 58 6.07 -1.78 6.99
N GLU A 59 5.94 -0.60 7.53
CA GLU A 59 4.66 -0.09 8.01
C GLU A 59 4.22 1.05 7.12
N PHE A 60 2.92 1.17 6.92
CA PHE A 60 2.42 2.29 6.17
C PHE A 60 1.05 2.73 6.68
N THR A 61 0.87 4.03 6.77
CA THR A 61 -0.37 4.63 7.25
C THR A 61 -0.99 5.45 6.14
N LEU A 62 -2.23 5.11 5.78
CA LEU A 62 -3.00 5.78 4.75
C LEU A 62 -4.31 6.30 5.35
N ILE A 63 -4.80 7.40 4.81
CA ILE A 63 -6.10 7.96 5.22
C ILE A 63 -7.08 7.61 4.12
N LEU A 64 -8.08 6.79 4.46
CA LEU A 64 -9.19 6.49 3.56
C LEU A 64 -10.20 7.64 3.67
N PRO A 65 -10.41 8.42 2.59
CA PRO A 65 -11.40 9.49 2.61
C PRO A 65 -12.83 8.92 2.67
N PRO A 66 -13.83 9.75 3.03
CA PRO A 66 -15.24 9.36 3.07
C PRO A 66 -15.77 8.81 1.74
N GLU A 67 -15.17 9.17 0.60
CA GLU A 67 -15.50 8.56 -0.71
C GLU A 67 -15.29 7.03 -0.75
N ILE A 68 -14.38 6.50 0.07
CA ILE A 68 -14.04 5.07 0.11
C ILE A 68 -14.71 4.36 1.28
N THR A 69 -14.68 4.98 2.46
CA THR A 69 -15.33 4.44 3.66
C THR A 69 -16.85 4.58 3.62
N LEU A 70 -17.37 5.44 2.74
CA LEU A 70 -18.78 5.87 2.65
C LEU A 70 -19.29 6.52 3.95
N THR A 71 -18.39 6.92 4.83
CA THR A 71 -18.69 7.52 6.13
C THR A 71 -17.79 8.74 6.37
N GLU A 72 -16.68 8.58 7.08
CA GLU A 72 -15.75 9.62 7.49
C GLU A 72 -14.32 9.27 7.05
N SER A 73 -13.39 10.22 7.17
CA SER A 73 -11.98 9.96 6.90
C SER A 73 -11.39 9.07 8.00
N ILE A 74 -11.08 7.82 7.67
CA ILE A 74 -10.53 6.85 8.61
C ILE A 74 -9.05 6.67 8.31
N ARG A 75 -8.19 6.78 9.33
CA ARG A 75 -6.78 6.47 9.20
C ARG A 75 -6.58 4.96 9.37
N VAL A 76 -5.82 4.35 8.48
CA VAL A 76 -5.55 2.91 8.50
C VAL A 76 -4.04 2.71 8.53
N ARG A 77 -3.57 2.04 9.58
CA ARG A 77 -2.17 1.62 9.71
C ARG A 77 -2.07 0.18 9.26
N CYS A 78 -1.21 -0.08 8.30
CA CYS A 78 -1.01 -1.41 7.76
C CYS A 78 0.43 -1.83 7.96
N LYS A 79 0.62 -3.10 8.29
CA LYS A 79 1.93 -3.74 8.39
C LYS A 79 2.07 -4.70 7.23
N GLY A 80 3.25 -4.69 6.62
CA GLY A 80 3.49 -5.45 5.43
C GLY A 80 4.94 -5.79 5.21
N LYS A 81 5.19 -6.50 4.12
CA LYS A 81 6.53 -6.87 3.69
C LYS A 81 6.71 -6.57 2.22
N VAL A 82 7.84 -5.94 1.88
CA VAL A 82 8.17 -5.71 0.48
C VAL A 82 8.41 -7.04 -0.21
N VAL A 83 7.69 -7.30 -1.30
CA VAL A 83 7.87 -8.51 -2.11
C VAL A 83 8.61 -8.24 -3.40
N ARG A 84 8.53 -7.01 -3.92
CA ARG A 84 9.21 -6.61 -5.14
C ARG A 84 9.44 -5.11 -5.16
N VAL A 85 10.56 -4.73 -5.74
CA VAL A 85 10.99 -3.35 -5.92
C VAL A 85 11.34 -3.21 -7.40
N ASP A 86 10.80 -2.20 -8.04
CA ASP A 86 10.98 -1.93 -9.45
C ASP A 86 11.56 -0.52 -9.58
N GLU A 87 12.87 -0.45 -9.77
CA GLU A 87 13.63 0.80 -9.88
C GLU A 87 13.51 1.45 -11.28
N GLY A 88 12.57 0.97 -12.10
CA GLY A 88 12.64 1.13 -13.57
C GLY A 88 11.51 1.88 -14.26
N THR A 89 10.55 2.51 -13.56
CA THR A 89 9.37 3.07 -14.25
C THR A 89 9.25 4.58 -14.12
N ALA A 90 9.62 5.29 -15.20
CA ALA A 90 9.28 6.67 -15.57
C ALA A 90 9.45 7.73 -14.46
N ASN A 91 10.49 8.57 -14.59
CA ASN A 91 10.81 9.75 -13.77
C ASN A 91 11.61 9.49 -12.47
N GLY A 92 12.39 8.41 -12.39
CA GLY A 92 13.33 8.18 -11.29
C GLY A 92 12.69 7.77 -9.95
N LYS A 93 11.39 7.47 -9.95
CA LYS A 93 10.69 6.96 -8.76
C LYS A 93 10.75 5.44 -8.72
N VAL A 94 11.00 4.90 -7.52
CA VAL A 94 11.04 3.46 -7.27
C VAL A 94 9.62 2.98 -6.97
N ALA A 95 9.14 2.00 -7.74
CA ALA A 95 7.86 1.35 -7.48
C ALA A 95 8.08 0.20 -6.49
N VAL A 96 7.47 0.28 -5.32
CA VAL A 96 7.55 -0.76 -4.29
C VAL A 96 6.21 -1.48 -4.21
N ALA A 97 6.26 -2.80 -4.37
CA ALA A 97 5.15 -3.70 -4.14
C ALA A 97 5.36 -4.43 -2.82
N ALA A 98 4.41 -4.26 -1.91
CA ALA A 98 4.39 -4.90 -0.62
C ALA A 98 3.11 -5.71 -0.41
N VAL A 99 3.21 -6.79 0.34
CA VAL A 99 2.05 -7.55 0.82
C VAL A 99 1.59 -6.96 2.14
N ILE A 100 0.27 -6.94 2.35
CA ILE A 100 -0.33 -6.53 3.62
C ILE A 100 -0.50 -7.79 4.46
N ASP A 101 0.08 -7.78 5.66
CA ASP A 101 -0.04 -8.86 6.63
C ASP A 101 -1.16 -8.53 7.63
N GLU A 102 -1.15 -7.30 8.14
CA GLU A 102 -2.12 -6.80 9.12
C GLU A 102 -2.53 -5.36 8.80
N TYR A 103 -3.75 -4.99 9.15
CA TYR A 103 -4.22 -3.60 9.11
C TYR A 103 -5.05 -3.28 10.35
N GLU A 104 -4.90 -2.04 10.81
CA GLU A 104 -5.54 -1.50 12.00
C GLU A 104 -6.21 -0.17 11.63
N PHE A 105 -7.49 -0.03 11.98
CA PHE A 105 -8.22 1.22 11.80
C PHE A 105 -7.96 2.12 13.01
N LEU A 106 -7.28 3.23 12.76
CA LEU A 106 -7.09 4.30 13.71
C LEU A 106 -8.29 5.25 13.56
N SER A 107 -9.31 5.08 14.40
CA SER A 107 -10.35 6.09 14.58
C SER A 107 -9.74 7.29 15.29
N GLU A 108 -9.88 8.50 14.72
CA GLU A 108 -9.70 9.71 15.52
C GLU A 108 -10.82 9.73 16.56
N ALA A 109 -10.44 9.69 17.84
CA ALA A 109 -11.37 9.83 18.96
C ALA A 109 -11.74 11.31 19.16
#